data_AF-A0A8T6WWS4-F1
#
_entry.id   AF-A0A8T6WWS4-F1
#
_cell.length_a   1.000
_cell.length_b   1.000
_cell.length_c   1.000
_cell.angle_alpha   90.00
_cell.angle_beta   90.00
_cell.angle_gamma   90.00
#
_symmetry.space_group_name_H-M   'P 1'
#
loop_
_entity.id
_entity.type
_entity.pdbx_description
1 polymer ?
#
loop_
_entity_poly.entity_id
_entity_poly.type
_entity_poly.pdbx_seq_one_letter_code
_entity_poly.pdbx_strand_id
1 'polypeptide(L)' 'WFVGQRSDYVAYLDPASGEFTKFDLEEGAGPHNQVVDPDGMVWYTGNRASHLGKLDPETGDI' A
#
# COMPACT_ATOMS: atom_id res chain seq x y z
N TRP A 1 -0.21 -2.76 7.99
CA TRP A 1 -0.37 -2.09 6.69
C TRP A 1 -1.00 -0.72 6.86
N PHE A 2 -0.47 0.28 6.17
CA PHE A 2 -0.97 1.65 6.14
C PHE A 2 -0.56 2.30 4.82
N VAL A 3 -1.11 3.48 4.54
CA VAL A 3 -0.85 4.21 3.30
C VAL A 3 -0.48 5.66 3.56
N GLY A 4 0.40 6.20 2.73
CA GLY A 4 0.79 7.61 2.74
C GLY A 4 0.09 8.36 1.62
N GLN A 5 -1.13 8.87 1.84
CA GLN A 5 -1.95 9.49 0.78
C GLN A 5 -1.26 10.64 0.03
N ARG A 6 -0.43 11.44 0.70
CA ARG A 6 0.26 12.58 0.07
C ARG A 6 1.65 12.27 -0.46
N SER A 7 2.13 11.05 -0.19
CA SER A 7 3.49 10.63 -0.51
C SER A 7 3.49 9.35 -1.35
N ASP A 8 2.31 8.94 -1.83
CA ASP A 8 2.09 7.86 -2.78
C ASP A 8 2.82 6.56 -2.43
N TYR A 9 2.53 5.99 -1.24
CA TYR A 9 3.10 4.71 -0.84
C TYR A 9 2.11 3.83 -0.06
N VAL A 10 2.34 2.52 -0.12
CA VAL A 10 1.81 1.52 0.80
C VAL A 10 2.95 1.02 1.68
N ALA A 11 2.71 0.80 2.97
CA ALA A 11 3.75 0.34 3.88
C ALA A 11 3.23 -0.68 4.90
N TYR A 12 4.13 -1.56 5.31
CA TYR A 12 3.97 -2.49 6.40
C TYR A 12 4.87 -2.09 7.57
N LEU A 13 4.40 -2.33 8.79
CA LEU A 13 5.14 -2.18 10.04
C LEU A 13 5.15 -3.55 10.69
N ASP A 14 6.33 -4.09 10.97
CA ASP A 14 6.47 -5.22 11.89
C ASP A 14 6.30 -4.69 13.33
N PRO A 15 5.23 -5.07 14.05
CA PRO A 15 4.99 -4.56 15.40
C PRO A 15 5.97 -5.11 16.45
N ALA A 16 6.68 -6.20 16.16
CA ALA A 16 7.64 -6.80 17.08
C ALA A 16 9.01 -6.11 17.00
N SER A 17 9.48 -5.79 15.79
CA SER A 17 10.78 -5.13 15.59
C SER A 17 10.67 -3.61 15.45
N GLY A 18 9.51 -3.10 15.04
CA GLY A 18 9.31 -1.68 14.70
C GLY A 18 9.83 -1.31 13.30
N GLU A 19 10.24 -2.29 12.49
CA GLU A 19 10.77 -2.05 11.15
C GLU A 19 9.65 -1.77 10.14
N PHE A 20 9.95 -0.88 9.19
CA PHE A 20 9.04 -0.51 8.11
C PHE A 20 9.52 -1.06 6.78
N THR A 21 8.60 -1.64 6.02
CA THR A 21 8.78 -1.93 4.59
C THR A 21 7.86 -1.00 3.81
N LYS A 22 8.41 -0.27 2.86
CA LYS A 22 7.69 0.73 2.06
C LYS A 22 7.72 0.33 0.59
N PHE A 23 6.57 0.42 -0.06
CA PHE A 23 6.38 0.22 -1.50
C PHE A 23 5.90 1.54 -2.09
N ASP A 24 6.73 2.14 -2.95
CA ASP A 24 6.38 3.37 -3.67
C ASP A 24 5.36 3.05 -4.77
N LEU A 25 4.35 3.92 -4.89
CA LEU A 25 3.36 3.87 -5.94
C LEU A 25 3.70 4.90 -7.03
N GLU A 26 2.94 4.87 -8.13
CA GLU A 26 2.98 5.94 -9.11
C GLU A 26 2.64 7.30 -8.47
N GLU A 27 3.30 8.35 -8.95
CA GLU A 27 3.04 9.72 -8.48
C GLU A 27 1.57 10.09 -8.67
N GLY A 28 0.94 10.59 -7.60
CA GLY A 28 -0.46 10.96 -7.61
C GLY A 28 -1.44 9.80 -7.37
N ALA A 29 -0.96 8.57 -7.11
CA ALA A 29 -1.82 7.43 -6.75
C ALA A 29 -2.80 7.77 -5.60
N GLY A 30 -2.39 8.60 -4.65
CA GLY A 30 -3.24 9.16 -3.61
C GLY A 30 -3.97 8.12 -2.74
N PRO A 31 -3.29 7.05 -2.27
CA PRO A 31 -3.93 5.95 -1.57
C PRO A 31 -4.54 6.42 -0.25
N HIS A 32 -5.81 6.10 -0.01
CA HIS A 32 -6.54 6.53 1.19
C HIS A 32 -6.82 5.39 2.17
N ASN A 33 -7.17 4.22 1.66
CA ASN A 33 -7.47 3.03 2.45
C ASN A 33 -6.80 1.81 1.81
N GLN A 34 -6.58 0.79 2.63
CA GLN A 34 -6.13 -0.52 2.17
C GLN A 34 -6.83 -1.63 2.94
N VAL A 35 -6.93 -2.80 2.31
CA VAL A 35 -7.35 -4.06 2.92
C VAL A 35 -6.44 -5.18 2.43
N VAL A 36 -6.26 -6.20 3.27
CA VAL A 36 -5.52 -7.41 2.92
C VAL A 36 -6.53 -8.50 2.60
N ASP A 37 -6.37 -9.18 1.47
CA ASP A 37 -7.21 -10.31 1.09
C ASP A 37 -6.73 -11.63 1.72
N PRO A 38 -7.48 -12.74 1.62
CA PRO A 38 -7.09 -14.02 2.21
C PRO A 38 -5.79 -14.62 1.66
N ASP A 39 -5.36 -14.20 0.47
CA ASP A 39 -4.11 -14.63 -0.16
C ASP A 39 -2.92 -13.76 0.29
N GLY A 40 -3.15 -12.77 1.17
CA GLY A 40 -2.12 -11.88 1.69
C GLY A 40 -1.85 -10.66 0.79
N MET A 41 -2.58 -10.49 -0.30
CA MET A 41 -2.38 -9.39 -1.23
C MET A 41 -3.00 -8.11 -0.66
N VAL A 42 -2.36 -6.98 -0.94
CA VAL A 42 -2.74 -5.70 -0.37
C VAL A 42 -3.46 -4.86 -1.41
N TRP A 43 -4.77 -4.69 -1.23
CA TRP A 43 -5.59 -3.84 -2.09
C TRP A 43 -5.66 -2.44 -1.52
N TYR A 44 -5.51 -1.43 -2.37
CA TYR A 44 -5.63 -0.04 -1.95
C TYR A 44 -6.42 0.81 -2.93
N THR A 45 -7.10 1.84 -2.41
CA THR A 45 -7.91 2.77 -3.21
C THR A 45 -7.34 4.18 -3.18
N GLY A 46 -7.10 4.77 -4.34
CA GLY A 46 -6.66 6.13 -4.55
C GLY A 46 -7.83 7.09 -4.78
N ASN A 47 -8.36 7.72 -3.72
CA ASN A 47 -9.54 8.60 -3.85
C ASN A 47 -9.25 9.94 -4.55
N ARG A 48 -7.96 10.30 -4.70
CA ARG A 48 -7.52 11.47 -5.47
C ARG A 48 -7.39 11.19 -6.97
N ALA A 49 -7.26 9.91 -7.34
CA ALA A 49 -6.97 9.47 -8.71
C ALA A 49 -8.03 8.51 -9.29
N SER A 50 -9.09 8.19 -8.54
CA SER A 50 -10.11 7.21 -8.95
C SER A 50 -9.52 5.87 -9.38
N HIS A 51 -8.55 5.37 -8.61
CA HIS A 51 -7.77 4.17 -8.94
C HIS A 51 -7.85 3.12 -7.82
N LEU A 52 -7.76 1.84 -8.21
CA LEU A 52 -7.60 0.69 -7.34
C LEU A 52 -6.32 -0.04 -7.76
N GLY A 53 -5.43 -0.33 -6.81
CA GLY A 53 -4.22 -1.11 -7.04
C GLY A 53 -4.15 -2.34 -6.15
N LYS A 54 -3.35 -3.32 -6.57
CA LYS A 54 -3.13 -4.57 -5.83
C LYS A 54 -1.63 -4.81 -5.71
N LEU A 55 -1.10 -4.69 -4.51
CA LEU A 55 0.29 -4.96 -4.19
C LEU A 55 0.47 -6.43 -3.78
N ASP A 56 1.44 -7.11 -4.42
CA ASP A 56 2.02 -8.35 -3.92
C ASP A 56 3.16 -8.01 -2.93
N PRO A 57 3.03 -8.33 -1.63
CA PRO A 57 4.03 -7.98 -0.63
C PRO A 57 5.33 -8.79 -0.74
N GLU A 58 5.32 -9.94 -1.44
CA GLU A 58 6.51 -10.77 -1.63
C GLU A 58 7.40 -10.21 -2.74
N THR A 59 6.81 -9.73 -3.83
CA THR A 59 7.55 -9.24 -5.00
C THR A 59 7.65 -7.71 -5.06
N GLY A 60 6.69 -7.01 -4.46
CA GLY A 60 6.54 -5.56 -4.58
C GLY A 60 5.80 -5.12 -5.86
N ASP A 61 5.26 -6.05 -6.65
CA ASP A 61 4.51 -5.74 -7.87
C ASP A 61 3.15 -5.10 -7.53
N ILE A 62 2.72 -4.11 -8.32
CA ILE A 62 1.51 -3.27 -8.12
C ILE A 62 0.61 -3.28 -9.37
#